data_AF-A0A369H9A7-F1
#
_entry.id   AF-A0A369H9A7-F1
#
_cell.length_a   1.000
_cell.length_b   1.000
_cell.length_c   1.000
_cell.angle_alpha   90.00
_cell.angle_beta   90.00
_cell.angle_gamma   90.00
#
_symmetry.space_group_name_H-M   'P 1'
#
loop_
_entity.id
_entity.type
_entity.pdbx_description
1 polymer ?
#
loop_
_entity_poly.entity_id
_entity_poly.type
_entity_poly.pdbx_seq_one_letter_code
_entity_poly.pdbx_strand_id
1 'polypeptide(L)'
;MPADTPEFWLYGYGEDHRGTPESPGRVVTLVDKSYWDSLTDPHDSAPDKVWGVAYRIPSDRVDQVKDYLDIREINGYSIHYTPFHPIDGSPPISTLVYIGTPDNEQFVGPQDPDELARHILASRGPSGLNKDYLFSLETALDDLGPGSGELHVSDLARRVRLLEQGDTLRADERASTDTRKA
;
A
#
# COMPACT_ATOMS: atom_id res chain seq x y z
N MET A 1 -19.42 22.74 -5.18
CA MET A 1 -19.04 21.37 -5.55
C MET A 1 -17.62 21.21 -5.09
N PRO A 2 -17.29 20.43 -4.05
CA PRO A 2 -15.91 20.03 -3.87
C PRO A 2 -15.56 19.16 -5.08
N ALA A 3 -14.46 19.49 -5.75
CA ALA A 3 -13.98 18.72 -6.88
C ALA A 3 -13.68 17.30 -6.41
N ASP A 4 -14.11 16.31 -7.19
CA ASP A 4 -13.59 14.96 -7.09
C ASP A 4 -12.08 15.07 -7.34
N THR A 5 -11.27 15.07 -6.28
CA THR A 5 -9.82 14.90 -6.38
C THR A 5 -9.56 13.40 -6.38
N PRO A 6 -9.23 12.80 -7.55
CA PRO A 6 -8.85 11.40 -7.57
C PRO A 6 -7.55 11.23 -6.77
N GLU A 7 -7.57 10.27 -5.85
CA GLU A 7 -6.45 9.94 -4.99
C GLU A 7 -5.68 8.74 -5.57
N PHE A 8 -4.40 8.61 -5.24
CA PHE A 8 -3.48 7.61 -5.78
C PHE A 8 -2.68 6.89 -4.72
N TRP A 9 -2.34 5.63 -4.95
CA TRP A 9 -1.47 4.91 -4.04
C TRP A 9 -0.01 5.32 -4.22
N LEU A 10 0.60 5.80 -3.15
CA LEU A 10 2.05 5.85 -2.97
C LEU A 10 2.43 5.03 -1.75
N TYR A 11 3.66 4.52 -1.70
CA TYR A 11 4.12 3.79 -0.53
C TYR A 11 4.76 4.73 0.49
N GLY A 12 4.13 4.84 1.66
CA GLY A 12 4.67 5.49 2.85
C GLY A 12 5.55 4.56 3.69
N TYR A 13 6.14 5.13 4.73
CA TYR A 13 6.97 4.46 5.73
C TYR A 13 6.09 3.68 6.73
N GLY A 14 6.56 2.53 7.23
CA GLY A 14 5.84 1.75 8.24
C GLY A 14 6.77 1.06 9.22
N GLU A 15 6.90 1.58 10.43
CA GLU A 15 7.90 1.14 11.43
C GLU A 15 7.36 0.26 12.57
N ASP A 16 6.04 0.12 12.70
CA ASP A 16 5.39 -0.56 13.82
C ASP A 16 4.63 -1.83 13.40
N HIS A 17 4.33 -1.96 12.11
CA HIS A 17 3.62 -3.11 11.56
C HIS A 17 4.48 -3.95 10.63
N ARG A 18 4.93 -3.35 9.52
CA ARG A 18 5.63 -4.06 8.42
C ARG A 18 7.13 -3.81 8.39
N GLY A 19 7.63 -3.05 9.36
CA GLY A 19 9.04 -2.84 9.63
C GLY A 19 9.28 -2.63 11.13
N THR A 20 10.40 -1.98 11.41
CA THR A 20 10.86 -1.54 12.74
C THR A 20 11.35 -0.10 12.63
N PRO A 21 11.51 0.66 13.74
CA PRO A 21 12.09 2.00 13.67
C PRO A 21 13.49 2.03 13.02
N GLU A 22 14.30 0.99 13.25
CA GLU A 22 15.65 0.88 12.67
C GLU A 22 15.64 0.36 11.23
N SER A 23 14.62 -0.38 10.83
CA SER A 23 14.45 -0.96 9.50
C SER A 23 12.98 -0.90 9.08
N PRO A 24 12.52 0.28 8.62
CA PRO A 24 11.12 0.56 8.37
C PRO A 24 10.64 -0.13 7.10
N GLY A 25 9.40 -0.59 7.10
CA GLY A 25 8.74 -1.15 5.94
C GLY A 25 8.17 -0.09 5.02
N ARG A 26 7.32 -0.53 4.12
CA ARG A 26 6.57 0.25 3.13
C ARG A 26 5.11 -0.20 3.12
N VAL A 27 4.21 0.73 3.36
CA VAL A 27 2.75 0.53 3.32
C VAL A 27 2.14 1.56 2.39
N VAL A 28 0.91 1.36 1.93
CA VAL A 28 0.32 2.32 0.99
C VAL A 28 -0.27 3.53 1.73
N THR A 29 -0.30 4.66 1.05
CA THR A 29 -1.03 5.87 1.39
C THR A 29 -1.69 6.41 0.13
N LEU A 30 -2.67 7.30 0.29
CA LEU A 30 -3.33 8.00 -0.79
C LEU A 30 -2.69 9.38 -1.01
N VAL A 31 -2.57 9.82 -2.25
CA VAL A 31 -2.16 11.19 -2.59
C VAL A 31 -3.08 11.79 -3.63
N ASP A 32 -3.40 13.07 -3.47
CA ASP A 32 -4.18 13.81 -4.46
C ASP A 32 -3.53 13.80 -5.84
N LYS A 33 -4.35 13.72 -6.90
CA LYS A 33 -3.91 13.84 -8.29
C LYS A 33 -3.06 15.06 -8.57
N SER A 34 -3.46 16.22 -8.08
CA SER A 34 -2.68 17.44 -8.28
C SER A 34 -1.30 17.38 -7.63
N TYR A 35 -1.17 16.64 -6.52
CA TYR A 35 0.13 16.39 -5.91
C TYR A 35 0.92 15.37 -6.74
N TRP A 36 0.30 14.26 -7.14
CA TRP A 36 0.92 13.25 -8.00
C TRP A 36 1.43 13.84 -9.33
N ASP A 37 0.66 14.71 -9.97
CA ASP A 37 1.04 15.40 -11.21
C ASP A 37 2.29 16.28 -11.05
N SER A 38 2.65 16.64 -9.81
CA SER A 38 3.89 17.38 -9.50
C SER A 38 5.09 16.47 -9.26
N LEU A 39 4.88 15.17 -9.12
CA LEU A 39 5.92 14.17 -8.87
C LEU A 39 6.47 13.63 -10.19
N THR A 40 7.75 13.29 -10.17
CA THR A 40 8.35 12.46 -11.21
C THR A 40 8.17 11.00 -10.81
N ASP A 41 7.13 10.35 -11.34
CA ASP A 41 6.86 8.93 -11.09
C ASP A 41 7.26 8.08 -12.32
N PRO A 42 7.83 6.88 -12.12
CA PRO A 42 8.12 5.93 -13.22
C PRO A 42 6.87 5.38 -13.91
N HIS A 43 5.66 5.57 -13.37
CA HIS A 43 4.40 5.20 -14.01
C HIS A 43 3.87 6.37 -14.85
N ASP A 44 3.70 6.14 -16.15
CA ASP A 44 3.38 7.19 -17.15
C ASP A 44 2.04 7.91 -16.91
N SER A 45 1.09 7.28 -16.21
CA SER A 45 -0.21 7.88 -15.91
C SER A 45 -0.84 7.27 -14.68
N ALA A 46 -1.46 8.13 -13.87
CA ALA A 46 -2.20 7.72 -12.70
C ALA A 46 -3.69 7.45 -13.07
N PRO A 47 -4.30 6.32 -12.61
CA PRO A 47 -5.69 5.96 -12.94
C PRO A 47 -6.74 7.00 -12.48
N ASP A 48 -7.92 7.11 -13.10
CA ASP A 48 -8.87 8.15 -12.64
C ASP A 48 -9.58 7.84 -11.30
N LYS A 49 -9.28 6.71 -10.66
CA LYS A 49 -9.89 6.28 -9.39
C LYS A 49 -9.02 5.28 -8.64
N VAL A 50 -9.30 5.15 -7.36
CA VAL A 50 -8.80 4.07 -6.50
C VAL A 50 -9.94 3.15 -6.09
N TRP A 51 -9.68 1.85 -6.16
CA TRP A 51 -10.60 0.82 -5.68
C TRP A 51 -10.39 0.54 -4.19
N GLY A 52 -11.48 0.25 -3.48
CA GLY A 52 -11.45 -0.06 -2.07
C GLY A 52 -12.82 -0.53 -1.55
N VAL A 53 -12.92 -0.66 -0.23
CA VAL A 53 -14.15 -1.08 0.47
C VAL A 53 -14.54 -0.04 1.49
N ALA A 54 -15.80 0.38 1.47
CA ALA A 54 -16.39 1.20 2.52
C ALA A 54 -17.01 0.30 3.59
N TYR A 55 -16.60 0.46 4.85
CA TYR A 55 -17.16 -0.27 5.99
C TYR A 55 -18.17 0.59 6.74
N ARG A 56 -19.39 0.06 6.95
CA ARG A 56 -20.40 0.71 7.79
C ARG A 56 -20.23 0.31 9.25
N ILE A 57 -19.87 1.26 10.09
CA ILE A 57 -19.79 1.06 11.54
C ILE A 57 -21.18 1.29 12.17
N PRO A 58 -21.70 0.36 12.99
CA PRO A 58 -22.92 0.58 13.77
C PRO A 58 -22.81 1.84 14.64
N SER A 59 -23.87 2.65 14.71
CA SER A 59 -23.84 3.96 15.37
C SER A 59 -23.43 3.92 16.84
N ASP A 60 -23.79 2.85 17.55
CA ASP A 60 -23.45 2.59 18.95
C ASP A 60 -21.99 2.17 19.17
N ARG A 61 -21.23 1.93 18.09
CA ARG A 61 -19.82 1.52 18.12
C ARG A 61 -18.87 2.52 17.48
N VAL A 62 -19.38 3.65 16.97
CA VAL A 62 -18.57 4.63 16.23
C VAL A 62 -17.42 5.13 17.09
N ASP A 63 -17.68 5.55 18.32
CA ASP A 63 -16.65 6.11 19.20
C ASP A 63 -15.58 5.05 19.53
N GLN A 64 -16.01 3.83 19.88
CA GLN A 64 -15.09 2.72 20.14
C GLN A 64 -14.21 2.37 18.94
N VAL A 65 -14.77 2.34 17.74
CA VAL A 65 -14.01 2.01 16.53
C VAL A 65 -13.07 3.16 16.16
N LYS A 66 -13.49 4.42 16.33
CA LYS A 66 -12.63 5.58 16.13
C LYS A 66 -11.44 5.57 17.08
N ASP A 67 -11.66 5.35 18.37
CA ASP A 67 -10.57 5.26 19.36
C ASP A 67 -9.55 4.18 18.98
N TYR A 68 -10.03 3.04 18.47
CA TYR A 68 -9.15 1.97 17.98
C TYR A 68 -8.37 2.37 16.72
N LEU A 69 -9.04 3.01 15.75
CA LEU A 69 -8.40 3.44 14.50
C LEU A 69 -7.40 4.57 14.75
N ASP A 70 -7.69 5.51 15.64
CA ASP A 70 -6.77 6.61 15.96
C ASP A 70 -5.45 6.11 16.59
N ILE A 71 -5.48 4.99 17.31
CA ILE A 71 -4.26 4.32 17.80
C ILE A 71 -3.52 3.62 16.65
N ARG A 72 -4.25 2.96 15.75
CA ARG A 72 -3.66 2.20 14.64
C ARG A 72 -2.99 3.12 13.61
N GLU A 73 -3.55 4.31 13.42
CA GLU A 73 -3.12 5.28 12.41
C GLU A 73 -2.31 6.44 13.05
N ILE A 74 -1.86 6.27 14.30
CA ILE A 74 -1.21 7.28 15.14
C ILE A 74 0.05 7.91 14.51
N ASN A 75 0.65 7.22 13.54
CA ASN A 75 1.90 7.62 12.88
C ASN A 75 1.67 8.60 11.71
N GLY A 76 0.93 9.68 11.98
CA GLY A 76 0.81 10.84 11.09
C GLY A 76 -0.19 10.70 9.94
N TYR A 77 -1.09 9.73 10.00
CA TYR A 77 -2.26 9.74 9.11
C TYR A 77 -3.29 10.76 9.60
N SER A 78 -3.85 11.51 8.67
CA SER A 78 -4.91 12.49 8.92
C SER A 78 -6.25 11.97 8.41
N ILE A 79 -7.35 12.40 9.05
CA ILE A 79 -8.71 12.03 8.66
C ILE A 79 -9.18 12.93 7.52
N HIS A 80 -9.60 12.33 6.41
CA HIS A 80 -10.24 12.99 5.28
C HIS A 80 -11.65 12.44 5.04
N TYR A 81 -12.50 13.25 4.43
CA TYR A 81 -13.83 12.83 3.98
C TYR A 81 -13.89 12.92 2.46
N THR A 82 -14.04 11.77 1.81
CA THR A 82 -14.07 11.64 0.35
C THR A 82 -15.35 10.93 -0.10
N PRO A 83 -15.92 11.26 -1.28
CA PRO A 83 -17.03 10.49 -1.83
C PRO A 83 -16.57 9.08 -2.24
N PHE A 84 -17.20 8.05 -1.67
CA PHE A 84 -17.09 6.68 -2.15
C PHE A 84 -18.19 6.40 -3.18
N HIS A 85 -17.81 5.84 -4.32
CA HIS A 85 -18.71 5.51 -5.43
C HIS A 85 -18.97 4.00 -5.47
N PRO A 86 -20.14 3.52 -5.01
CA PRO A 86 -20.47 2.09 -5.00
C PRO A 86 -20.48 1.47 -6.40
N ILE A 87 -19.98 0.23 -6.51
CA ILE A 87 -19.91 -0.50 -7.79
C ILE A 87 -21.30 -0.81 -8.39
N ASP A 88 -22.33 -0.89 -7.54
CA ASP A 88 -23.71 -1.17 -7.95
C ASP A 88 -24.41 0.06 -8.56
N GLY A 89 -23.72 1.20 -8.65
CA GLY A 89 -24.25 2.44 -9.20
C GLY A 89 -25.13 3.23 -8.23
N SER A 90 -25.18 2.83 -6.95
CA SER A 90 -25.84 3.61 -5.91
C SER A 90 -25.22 5.01 -5.78
N PRO A 91 -25.97 5.99 -5.25
CA PRO A 91 -25.43 7.34 -5.03
C PRO A 91 -24.14 7.33 -4.19
N PRO A 92 -23.19 8.24 -4.47
CA PRO A 92 -21.97 8.35 -3.67
C PRO A 92 -22.29 8.59 -2.21
N ILE A 93 -21.49 7.98 -1.33
CA ILE A 93 -21.60 8.14 0.12
C ILE A 93 -20.35 8.82 0.65
N SER A 94 -20.51 9.77 1.58
CA SER A 94 -19.37 10.40 2.23
C SER A 94 -18.71 9.39 3.18
N THR A 95 -17.43 9.13 2.95
CA THR A 95 -16.65 8.15 3.71
C THR A 95 -15.45 8.79 4.37
N LEU A 96 -15.14 8.33 5.58
CA LEU A 96 -13.93 8.66 6.31
C LEU A 96 -12.78 7.80 5.78
N VAL A 97 -11.66 8.42 5.43
CA VAL A 97 -10.41 7.76 5.02
C VAL A 97 -9.24 8.34 5.81
N TYR A 98 -8.30 7.48 6.22
CA TYR A 98 -7.05 7.90 6.84
C TYR A 98 -5.98 8.01 5.75
N ILE A 99 -5.31 9.16 5.66
CA ILE A 99 -4.30 9.44 4.63
C ILE A 99 -3.01 9.95 5.29
N GLY A 100 -1.89 9.29 4.98
CA GLY A 100 -0.54 9.77 5.28
C GLY A 100 -0.17 10.79 4.23
N THR A 101 -0.43 12.06 4.53
CA THR A 101 -0.25 13.17 3.60
C THR A 101 1.24 13.48 3.39
N PRO A 102 1.63 14.19 2.31
CA PRO A 102 3.04 14.44 2.00
C PRO A 102 3.83 15.26 3.03
N ASP A 103 3.15 15.97 3.92
CA ASP A 103 3.72 16.68 5.07
C ASP A 103 4.04 15.77 6.26
N ASN A 104 3.63 14.50 6.22
CA ASN A 104 4.02 13.50 7.21
C ASN A 104 5.51 13.15 7.07
N GLU A 105 6.24 13.12 8.19
CA GLU A 105 7.66 12.72 8.24
C GLU A 105 7.90 11.27 7.74
N GLN A 106 6.85 10.45 7.76
CA GLN A 106 6.81 9.08 7.25
C GLN A 106 6.50 9.00 5.75
N PHE A 107 6.28 10.13 5.06
CA PHE A 107 6.12 10.14 3.62
C PHE A 107 7.47 10.09 2.92
N VAL A 108 7.75 9.01 2.18
CA VAL A 108 9.04 8.79 1.50
C VAL A 108 9.04 9.19 0.03
N GLY A 109 7.89 9.63 -0.50
CA GLY A 109 7.74 10.03 -1.89
C GLY A 109 7.95 8.90 -2.92
N PRO A 110 8.03 9.27 -4.21
CA PRO A 110 8.33 8.32 -5.29
C PRO A 110 9.69 7.65 -5.08
N GLN A 111 9.75 6.35 -5.34
CA GLN A 111 10.96 5.54 -5.25
C GLN A 111 11.16 4.75 -6.55
N ASP A 112 12.40 4.36 -6.83
CA ASP A 112 12.67 3.42 -7.91
C ASP A 112 11.92 2.09 -7.62
N PRO A 113 11.14 1.54 -8.57
CA PRO A 113 10.31 0.37 -8.31
C PRO A 113 11.11 -0.89 -7.97
N ASP A 114 12.33 -1.03 -8.51
CA ASP A 114 13.19 -2.18 -8.21
C ASP A 114 13.83 -2.04 -6.83
N GLU A 115 14.26 -0.83 -6.45
CA GLU A 115 14.73 -0.54 -5.08
C GLU A 115 13.61 -0.76 -4.06
N LEU A 116 12.40 -0.26 -4.34
CA LEU A 116 11.23 -0.45 -3.50
C LEU A 116 10.87 -1.94 -3.35
N ALA A 117 10.91 -2.71 -4.44
CA ALA A 117 10.65 -4.15 -4.40
C ALA A 117 11.69 -4.90 -3.53
N ARG A 118 12.99 -4.57 -3.67
CA ARG A 118 14.04 -5.15 -2.81
C ARG A 118 13.83 -4.80 -1.35
N HIS A 119 13.48 -3.54 -1.09
CA HIS A 119 13.21 -3.05 0.26
C HIS A 119 12.04 -3.80 0.91
N ILE A 120 10.91 -3.94 0.20
CA ILE A 120 9.74 -4.69 0.66
C ILE A 120 10.08 -6.17 0.90
N LEU A 121 10.85 -6.79 0.02
CA LEU A 121 11.25 -8.19 0.18
C LEU A 121 12.09 -8.42 1.45
N ALA A 122 12.96 -7.48 1.79
CA ALA A 122 13.83 -7.54 2.97
C ALA A 122 13.16 -7.12 4.28
N SER A 123 12.03 -6.39 4.22
CA SER A 123 11.41 -5.76 5.39
C SER A 123 10.46 -6.69 6.15
N ARG A 124 10.51 -6.59 7.49
CA ARG A 124 9.64 -7.32 8.42
C ARG A 124 9.39 -6.50 9.67
N GLY A 125 8.16 -6.54 10.16
CA GLY A 125 7.79 -5.96 11.45
C GLY A 125 6.99 -6.90 12.34
N PRO A 126 6.44 -6.39 13.46
CA PRO A 126 5.60 -7.14 14.39
C PRO A 126 4.40 -7.82 13.74
N SER A 127 3.85 -7.24 12.66
CA SER A 127 2.71 -7.78 11.92
C SER A 127 3.11 -8.76 10.79
N GLY A 128 4.40 -9.11 10.68
CA GLY A 128 4.90 -10.07 9.70
C GLY A 128 5.74 -9.43 8.59
N LEU A 129 5.94 -10.18 7.50
CA LEU A 129 6.74 -9.73 6.36
C LEU A 129 6.01 -8.62 5.61
N ASN A 130 6.77 -7.69 5.04
CA ASN A 130 6.19 -6.62 4.24
C ASN A 130 5.70 -7.12 2.88
N LYS A 131 6.33 -8.14 2.29
CA LYS A 131 5.83 -8.78 1.07
C LYS A 131 4.42 -9.39 1.24
N ASP A 132 4.12 -9.95 2.42
CA ASP A 132 2.82 -10.56 2.70
C ASP A 132 1.70 -9.50 2.69
N TYR A 133 2.02 -8.28 3.17
CA TYR A 133 1.14 -7.13 3.05
C TYR A 133 0.84 -6.79 1.59
N LEU A 134 1.89 -6.68 0.77
CA LEU A 134 1.76 -6.33 -0.64
C LEU A 134 0.94 -7.36 -1.42
N PHE A 135 1.22 -8.66 -1.22
CA PHE A 135 0.49 -9.73 -1.90
C PHE A 135 -0.96 -9.85 -1.44
N SER A 136 -1.22 -9.61 -0.15
CA SER A 136 -2.59 -9.58 0.38
C SER A 136 -3.37 -8.41 -0.20
N LEU A 137 -2.74 -7.24 -0.36
CA LEU A 137 -3.35 -6.07 -0.97
C LEU A 137 -3.67 -6.31 -2.46
N GLU A 138 -2.71 -6.81 -3.24
CA GLU A 138 -2.93 -7.16 -4.64
C GLU A 138 -4.11 -8.13 -4.80
N THR A 139 -4.12 -9.21 -4.02
CA THR A 139 -5.20 -10.21 -4.04
C THR A 139 -6.55 -9.56 -3.68
N ALA A 140 -6.58 -8.75 -2.62
CA ALA A 140 -7.81 -8.09 -2.20
C ALA A 140 -8.33 -7.11 -3.25
N LEU A 141 -7.45 -6.39 -3.96
CA LEU A 141 -7.83 -5.48 -5.03
C LEU A 141 -8.37 -6.23 -6.24
N ASP A 142 -7.74 -7.33 -6.65
CA ASP A 142 -8.22 -8.18 -7.75
C ASP A 142 -9.60 -8.81 -7.45
N ASP A 143 -9.87 -9.11 -6.17
CA ASP A 143 -11.13 -9.72 -5.73
C ASP A 143 -12.31 -8.73 -5.65
N LEU A 144 -12.08 -7.41 -5.75
CA LEU A 144 -13.16 -6.40 -5.69
C LEU A 144 -14.08 -6.43 -6.91
N GLY A 145 -13.60 -6.89 -8.06
CA GLY A 145 -14.39 -7.07 -9.26
C GLY A 145 -13.61 -6.98 -10.58
N PRO A 146 -14.30 -7.09 -11.72
CA PRO A 146 -13.63 -6.98 -13.01
C PRO A 146 -12.98 -5.61 -13.20
N GLY A 147 -11.67 -5.59 -13.42
CA GLY A 147 -10.90 -4.36 -13.65
C GLY A 147 -10.61 -3.53 -12.39
N SER A 148 -10.70 -4.14 -11.21
CA SER A 148 -10.29 -3.51 -9.94
C SER A 148 -8.81 -3.67 -9.59
N GLY A 149 -8.09 -4.52 -10.33
CA GLY A 149 -6.65 -4.64 -10.24
C GLY A 149 -5.96 -3.29 -10.46
N GLU A 150 -4.95 -3.02 -9.65
CA GLU A 150 -4.25 -1.74 -9.60
C GLU A 150 -2.82 -1.92 -10.11
N LEU A 151 -2.45 -1.14 -11.13
CA LEU A 151 -1.22 -1.37 -11.90
C LEU A 151 0.04 -1.20 -11.06
N HIS A 152 0.06 -0.21 -10.17
CA HIS A 152 1.23 0.08 -9.33
C HIS A 152 1.48 -1.07 -8.32
N VAL A 153 0.42 -1.53 -7.66
CA VAL A 153 0.44 -2.68 -6.74
C VAL A 153 0.84 -3.96 -7.48
N SER A 154 0.22 -4.26 -8.62
CA SER A 154 0.52 -5.48 -9.39
C SER A 154 1.94 -5.48 -9.96
N ASP A 155 2.45 -4.35 -10.48
CA ASP A 155 3.84 -4.28 -10.96
C ASP A 155 4.83 -4.51 -9.82
N LEU A 156 4.61 -3.87 -8.68
CA LEU A 156 5.48 -4.03 -7.51
C LEU A 156 5.45 -5.46 -6.97
N ALA A 157 4.26 -6.06 -6.86
CA ALA A 157 4.10 -7.45 -6.42
C ALA A 157 4.81 -8.41 -7.38
N ARG A 158 4.70 -8.20 -8.70
CA ARG A 158 5.43 -8.97 -9.72
C ARG A 158 6.95 -8.86 -9.54
N ARG A 159 7.49 -7.66 -9.30
CA ARG A 159 8.93 -7.45 -9.05
C ARG A 159 9.41 -8.19 -7.81
N VAL A 160 8.66 -8.11 -6.71
CA VAL A 160 8.98 -8.83 -5.46
C VAL A 160 9.02 -10.35 -5.68
N ARG A 161 8.05 -10.91 -6.41
CA ARG A 161 8.04 -12.34 -6.76
C ARG A 161 9.25 -12.76 -7.60
N LEU A 162 9.65 -11.95 -8.57
CA LEU A 162 10.83 -12.23 -9.41
C LEU A 162 12.12 -12.23 -8.60
N LEU A 163 12.27 -11.29 -7.66
CA LEU A 163 13.41 -11.24 -6.75
C LEU A 163 13.46 -12.47 -5.85
N GLU A 164 12.32 -12.86 -5.25
CA GLU A 164 12.23 -14.03 -4.38
C GLU A 164 12.59 -15.34 -5.10
N GLN A 165 12.12 -15.51 -6.34
CA GLN A 165 12.49 -16.66 -7.17
C GLN A 165 13.99 -16.66 -7.50
N GLY A 166 14.55 -15.51 -7.85
CA GLY A 166 15.98 -15.36 -8.14
C GLY A 166 16.88 -15.69 -6.94
N ASP A 167 16.48 -15.28 -5.74
CA ASP A 167 17.25 -15.57 -4.52
C ASP A 167 17.16 -17.05 -4.11
N THR A 168 16.00 -17.67 -4.34
CA THR A 168 15.82 -19.12 -4.13
C THR A 168 16.74 -19.93 -5.04
N LEU A 169 16.76 -19.61 -6.34
CA LEU A 169 17.63 -20.29 -7.32
C LEU A 169 19.11 -20.14 -6.98
N ARG A 170 19.55 -18.94 -6.56
CA ARG A 170 20.93 -18.68 -6.15
C ARG A 170 21.31 -19.45 -4.88
N ALA A 171 20.38 -19.61 -3.93
CA ALA A 171 20.60 -20.38 -2.72
C ALA A 171 20.78 -21.87 -3.04
N ASP A 172 19.94 -22.42 -3.92
CA ASP A 172 20.02 -23.82 -4.37
C ASP A 172 21.33 -24.11 -5.12
N GLU A 173 21.77 -23.19 -5.99
CA GLU A 173 23.05 -23.29 -6.69
C GLU A 173 24.23 -23.32 -5.71
N ARG A 174 24.25 -22.46 -4.69
CA ARG A 174 25.30 -22.44 -3.67
C ARG A 174 25.34 -23.74 -2.88
N ALA A 175 24.19 -24.24 -2.42
CA ALA A 175 24.09 -25.50 -1.69
C ALA A 175 24.56 -26.71 -2.53
N SER A 176 24.24 -26.73 -3.84
CA SER A 176 24.70 -27.75 -4.78
C SER A 176 26.21 -27.72 -5.03
N THR A 177 26.81 -26.52 -5.02
CA THR A 177 28.25 -26.34 -5.24
C THR A 177 29.08 -26.79 -4.03
N ASP A 178 28.59 -26.54 -2.81
CA ASP A 178 29.25 -26.99 -1.57
C ASP A 178 29.15 -28.50 -1.39
N THR A 179 28.03 -29.13 -1.77
CA THR A 179 27.86 -30.59 -1.67
C THR A 179 28.78 -31.36 -2.65
N ARG A 180 29.19 -30.75 -3.77
CA ARG A 180 30.14 -31.36 -4.73
C ARG A 180 31.61 -31.19 -4.34
N LYS A 181 31.91 -30.36 -3.35
CA LYS A 181 33.28 -30.11 -2.86
C LYS A 181 33.59 -30.85 -1.55
N ALA A 182 32.61 -31.52 -0.95
CA ALA A 182 32.76 -32.43 0.19
C ALA A 182 32.96 -33.88 -0.28
#